data_AF-A0A6H5L475-F1
#
_entry.id   AF-A0A6H5L475-F1
#
_cell.length_a   1.000
_cell.length_b   1.000
_cell.length_c   1.000
_cell.angle_alpha   90.00
_cell.angle_beta   90.00
_cell.angle_gamma   90.00
#
_symmetry.space_group_name_H-M   'P 1'
#
loop_
_entity.id
_entity.type
_entity.pdbx_description
1 polymer ?
#
loop_
_entity_poly.entity_id
_entity_poly.type
_entity_poly.pdbx_seq_one_letter_code
_entity_poly.pdbx_strand_id
1 'polypeptide(L)'
;MVEATRVYAAGSLVCIALAVVPAATVLLPLVTGRSLFAAMGLPLDDDLPPLVAGGLLCAAWAWALSALFRLQVAAGQHRRLLCNALMLAGKWFVIGALLMGALPGLTGLLVHDALRGPLPPTEETAALTWGKIWALGLVCVKLWARCVLAGAVRHEAWQGRLRRLRDNGFRGVDFKFTILEVCFPLLDVVGQFYFWPHLLNRFALPLLVANQRDLRVIQKGMPFVFLLLRALWSAAMFVVNKMKALHDLIRDDEYLVGLELENMPPQGHADDARPS
;
A
#
# COMPACT_ATOMS: atom_id res chain seq x y z
N MET A 1 -10.29 24.59 -17.73
CA MET A 1 -11.74 24.77 -17.50
C MET A 1 -12.43 23.53 -16.90
N VAL A 2 -12.13 22.30 -17.34
CA VAL A 2 -12.78 21.06 -16.85
C VAL A 2 -12.46 20.70 -15.39
N GLU A 3 -11.27 21.05 -14.88
CA GLU A 3 -10.92 20.78 -13.48
C GLU A 3 -11.65 21.71 -12.51
N ALA A 4 -11.83 22.98 -12.89
CA ALA A 4 -12.59 23.95 -12.10
C ALA A 4 -14.05 23.50 -11.94
N THR A 5 -14.71 23.04 -13.02
CA THR A 5 -16.09 22.56 -12.96
C THR A 5 -16.27 21.31 -12.08
N ARG A 6 -15.27 20.43 -12.01
CA ARG A 6 -15.28 19.26 -11.10
C ARG A 6 -15.16 19.65 -9.63
N VAL A 7 -14.32 20.63 -9.32
CA VAL A 7 -14.16 21.16 -7.95
C VAL A 7 -15.43 21.88 -7.50
N TYR A 8 -16.05 22.68 -8.37
CA TYR A 8 -17.34 23.32 -8.08
C TYR A 8 -18.49 22.32 -7.90
N ALA A 9 -18.55 21.25 -8.71
CA ALA A 9 -19.56 20.20 -8.57
C ALA A 9 -19.38 19.37 -7.28
N ALA A 10 -18.14 19.08 -6.88
CA ALA A 10 -17.87 18.41 -5.61
C ALA A 10 -18.22 19.31 -4.42
N GLY A 11 -17.90 20.61 -4.51
CA GLY A 11 -18.25 21.59 -3.49
C GLY A 11 -19.76 21.77 -3.33
N SER A 12 -20.51 21.87 -4.43
CA SER A 12 -21.97 22.01 -4.36
C SER A 12 -22.66 20.77 -3.79
N LEU A 13 -22.16 19.57 -4.12
CA LEU A 13 -22.69 18.31 -3.58
C LEU A 13 -22.44 18.18 -2.07
N VAL A 14 -21.28 18.61 -1.59
CA VAL A 14 -20.97 18.67 -0.15
C VAL A 14 -21.87 19.66 0.57
N CYS A 15 -22.12 20.85 -0.01
CA CYS A 15 -23.03 21.84 0.58
C CYS A 15 -24.49 21.34 0.61
N ILE A 16 -24.95 20.67 -0.44
CA ILE A 16 -26.30 20.07 -0.48
C ILE A 16 -26.42 18.96 0.56
N ALA A 17 -25.41 18.09 0.70
CA ALA A 17 -25.40 17.05 1.72
C ALA A 17 -25.38 17.63 3.14
N LEU A 18 -24.58 18.67 3.39
CA LEU A 18 -24.51 19.39 4.66
C LEU A 18 -25.82 20.11 5.02
N ALA A 19 -26.65 20.49 4.05
CA ALA A 19 -27.95 21.12 4.33
C ALA A 19 -29.06 20.08 4.52
N VAL A 20 -29.11 19.06 3.65
CA VAL A 20 -30.20 18.09 3.60
C VAL A 20 -30.13 17.08 4.75
N VAL A 21 -28.94 16.62 5.11
CA VAL A 21 -28.76 15.63 6.18
C VAL A 21 -29.24 16.16 7.54
N PRO A 22 -28.79 17.32 8.05
CA PRO A 22 -29.27 17.84 9.33
C PRO A 22 -30.75 18.21 9.29
N ALA A 23 -31.24 18.76 8.17
CA ALA A 23 -32.66 19.06 7.99
C ALA A 23 -33.52 17.78 8.09
N ALA A 24 -33.12 16.70 7.44
CA ALA A 24 -33.81 15.42 7.53
C ALA A 24 -33.73 14.82 8.94
N THR A 25 -32.58 14.89 9.61
CA THR A 25 -32.41 14.28 10.95
C THR A 25 -33.11 15.02 12.08
N VAL A 26 -33.48 16.29 11.89
CA VAL A 26 -34.14 17.10 12.94
C VAL A 26 -35.61 17.38 12.60
N LEU A 27 -35.94 17.70 11.35
CA LEU A 27 -37.30 18.08 10.98
C LEU A 27 -38.24 16.87 10.91
N LEU A 28 -37.79 15.72 10.39
CA LEU A 28 -38.60 14.50 10.36
C LEU A 28 -39.00 14.03 11.77
N PRO A 29 -38.08 13.90 12.74
CA PRO A 29 -38.45 13.54 14.10
C PRO A 29 -39.25 14.63 14.81
N LEU A 30 -39.01 15.92 14.55
CA LEU A 30 -39.80 16.98 15.16
C LEU A 30 -41.27 16.96 14.68
N VAL A 31 -41.50 16.84 13.38
CA VAL A 31 -42.86 16.81 12.80
C VAL A 31 -43.63 15.57 13.24
N THR A 32 -42.98 14.40 13.19
CA THR A 32 -43.59 13.14 13.64
C THR A 32 -43.90 13.17 15.14
N GLY A 33 -42.99 13.69 15.96
CA GLY A 33 -43.18 13.89 17.39
C GLY A 33 -44.33 14.83 17.73
N ARG A 34 -44.44 15.98 17.06
CA ARG A 34 -45.54 16.94 17.25
C ARG A 34 -46.89 16.34 16.86
N SER A 35 -46.94 15.61 15.75
CA SER A 35 -48.18 14.93 15.33
C SER A 35 -48.65 13.88 16.35
N LEU A 36 -47.72 13.18 16.98
CA LEU A 36 -47.99 12.20 18.01
C LEU A 36 -48.52 12.85 19.31
N PHE A 37 -47.88 13.94 19.76
CA PHE A 37 -48.30 14.67 20.96
C PHE A 37 -49.69 15.33 20.76
N ALA A 38 -49.94 15.87 19.57
CA ALA A 38 -51.25 16.40 19.20
C ALA A 38 -52.35 15.34 19.21
N ALA A 39 -52.06 14.10 18.78
CA ALA A 39 -53.01 12.99 18.80
C ALA A 39 -53.29 12.46 20.22
N MET A 40 -52.33 12.57 21.14
CA MET A 40 -52.48 12.13 22.54
C MET A 40 -53.00 13.21 23.49
N GLY A 41 -53.20 14.45 23.01
CA GLY A 41 -53.70 15.56 23.83
C GLY A 41 -52.72 16.02 24.92
N LEU A 42 -51.42 15.81 24.72
CA LEU A 42 -50.36 16.22 25.66
C LEU A 42 -50.01 17.70 25.47
N PRO A 43 -49.50 18.41 26.50
CA PRO A 43 -49.08 19.81 26.37
C PRO A 43 -47.91 19.97 25.38
N LEU A 44 -47.96 21.01 24.53
CA LEU A 44 -46.95 21.33 23.49
C LEU A 44 -46.05 22.52 23.89
N ASP A 45 -45.95 22.83 25.18
CA ASP A 45 -45.28 24.05 25.66
C ASP A 45 -43.75 24.01 25.42
N ASP A 46 -43.15 22.82 25.43
CA ASP A 46 -41.72 22.59 25.15
C ASP A 46 -41.51 21.71 23.90
N ASP A 47 -40.55 22.08 23.04
CA ASP A 47 -40.23 21.36 21.79
C ASP A 47 -39.33 20.12 22.00
N LEU A 48 -38.72 19.99 23.18
CA LEU A 48 -37.78 18.91 23.47
C LEU A 48 -38.47 17.53 23.64
N PRO A 49 -39.59 17.38 24.37
CA PRO A 49 -40.28 16.08 24.48
C PRO A 49 -40.82 15.53 23.15
N PRO A 50 -41.46 16.33 22.26
CA PRO A 50 -41.86 15.87 20.94
C PRO A 50 -40.67 15.44 20.08
N LEU A 51 -39.55 16.18 20.11
CA LEU A 51 -38.35 15.84 19.36
C LEU A 51 -37.78 14.48 19.77
N VAL A 52 -37.72 14.19 21.07
CA VAL A 52 -37.23 12.90 21.61
C VAL A 52 -38.18 11.76 21.22
N ALA A 53 -39.49 11.95 21.37
CA ALA A 53 -40.47 10.92 21.02
C ALA A 53 -40.50 10.60 19.52
N GLY A 54 -40.49 11.63 18.67
CA GLY A 54 -40.41 11.45 17.22
C GLY A 54 -39.06 10.88 16.77
N GLY A 55 -37.97 11.25 17.43
CA GLY A 55 -36.64 10.64 17.25
C GLY A 55 -36.65 9.14 17.53
N LEU A 56 -37.24 8.71 18.64
CA LEU A 56 -37.38 7.30 19.00
C LEU A 56 -38.28 6.54 18.03
N LEU A 57 -39.37 7.16 17.55
CA LEU A 57 -40.26 6.54 16.55
C LEU A 57 -39.59 6.40 15.19
N CYS A 58 -38.91 7.44 14.70
CA CYS A 58 -38.14 7.37 13.46
C CYS A 58 -37.01 6.33 13.56
N ALA A 59 -36.32 6.26 14.70
CA ALA A 59 -35.31 5.25 14.95
C ALA A 59 -35.91 3.84 15.02
N ALA A 60 -37.05 3.66 15.68
CA ALA A 60 -37.76 2.39 15.76
C ALA A 60 -38.25 1.92 14.39
N TRP A 61 -38.79 2.82 13.56
CA TRP A 61 -39.18 2.54 12.18
C TRP A 61 -37.98 2.20 11.29
N ALA A 62 -36.89 2.95 11.40
CA ALA A 62 -35.65 2.64 10.68
C ALA A 62 -35.06 1.29 11.12
N TRP A 63 -35.12 0.97 12.42
CA TRP A 63 -34.72 -0.33 12.97
C TRP A 63 -35.63 -1.45 12.50
N ALA A 64 -36.95 -1.22 12.46
CA ALA A 64 -37.95 -2.18 12.00
C ALA A 64 -37.84 -2.44 10.50
N LEU A 65 -37.68 -1.40 9.66
CA LEU A 65 -37.42 -1.54 8.22
C LEU A 65 -36.07 -2.22 7.97
N SER A 66 -35.04 -1.86 8.73
CA SER A 66 -33.74 -2.54 8.65
C SER A 66 -33.84 -3.98 9.14
N ALA A 67 -34.69 -4.29 10.12
CA ALA A 67 -34.95 -5.64 10.61
C ALA A 67 -35.75 -6.45 9.59
N LEU A 68 -36.78 -5.87 8.96
CA LEU A 68 -37.58 -6.48 7.91
C LEU A 68 -36.76 -6.70 6.64
N PHE A 69 -35.90 -5.76 6.25
CA PHE A 69 -34.94 -5.93 5.16
C PHE A 69 -33.92 -7.02 5.52
N ARG A 70 -33.42 -7.03 6.77
CA ARG A 70 -32.58 -8.12 7.28
C ARG A 70 -33.31 -9.45 7.30
N LEU A 71 -34.62 -9.51 7.57
CA LEU A 71 -35.44 -10.73 7.62
C LEU A 71 -35.91 -11.20 6.24
N GLN A 72 -36.06 -10.32 5.25
CA GLN A 72 -36.31 -10.69 3.86
C GLN A 72 -35.03 -11.19 3.17
N VAL A 73 -33.87 -10.64 3.52
CA VAL A 73 -32.56 -11.25 3.20
C VAL A 73 -32.36 -12.54 4.04
N ALA A 74 -32.94 -12.57 5.26
CA ALA A 74 -33.16 -13.66 6.25
C ALA A 74 -33.22 -15.08 5.73
N ALA A 75 -34.18 -15.30 4.85
CA ALA A 75 -34.86 -16.58 4.75
C ALA A 75 -34.11 -17.66 3.95
N GLY A 76 -32.89 -17.39 3.45
CA GLY A 76 -32.11 -18.44 2.74
C GLY A 76 -30.59 -18.28 2.62
N GLN A 77 -30.00 -17.10 2.92
CA GLN A 77 -28.62 -16.79 2.48
C GLN A 77 -27.65 -16.29 3.59
N HIS A 78 -28.13 -16.16 4.83
CA HIS A 78 -27.41 -15.46 5.92
C HIS A 78 -26.09 -16.07 6.36
N ARG A 79 -26.04 -17.39 6.53
CA ARG A 79 -24.81 -18.06 6.96
C ARG A 79 -23.70 -17.88 5.93
N ARG A 80 -24.01 -17.96 4.63
CA ARG A 80 -23.03 -17.82 3.55
C ARG A 80 -22.54 -16.38 3.43
N LEU A 81 -23.43 -15.38 3.54
CA LEU A 81 -23.06 -13.97 3.47
C LEU A 81 -22.25 -13.51 4.70
N LEU A 82 -22.62 -13.94 5.92
CA LEU A 82 -21.85 -13.67 7.13
C LEU A 82 -20.49 -14.35 7.10
N CYS A 83 -20.42 -15.63 6.70
CA CYS A 83 -19.15 -16.32 6.53
C CYS A 83 -18.26 -15.64 5.49
N ASN A 84 -18.83 -15.21 4.35
CA ASN A 84 -18.07 -14.50 3.32
C ASN A 84 -17.59 -13.12 3.79
N ALA A 85 -18.44 -12.34 4.47
CA ALA A 85 -18.07 -11.04 5.03
C ALA A 85 -16.99 -11.18 6.12
N LEU A 86 -17.10 -12.18 6.98
CA LEU A 86 -16.11 -12.46 8.03
C LEU A 86 -14.79 -12.98 7.45
N MET A 87 -14.84 -13.80 6.39
CA MET A 87 -13.64 -14.19 5.64
C MET A 87 -12.99 -13.01 4.92
N LEU A 88 -13.77 -12.11 4.31
CA LEU A 88 -13.28 -10.88 3.70
C LEU A 88 -12.63 -9.97 4.75
N ALA A 89 -13.30 -9.75 5.88
CA ALA A 89 -12.77 -8.99 7.00
C ALA A 89 -11.47 -9.60 7.53
N GLY A 90 -11.41 -10.93 7.69
CA GLY A 90 -10.20 -11.64 8.10
C GLY A 90 -9.06 -11.47 7.09
N LYS A 91 -9.34 -11.61 5.79
CA LYS A 91 -8.35 -11.38 4.73
C LYS A 91 -7.77 -9.96 4.77
N TRP A 92 -8.65 -8.96 4.91
CA TRP A 92 -8.25 -7.56 5.01
C TRP A 92 -7.51 -7.25 6.31
N PHE A 93 -7.89 -7.88 7.41
CA PHE A 93 -7.19 -7.75 8.68
C PHE A 93 -5.76 -8.27 8.57
N VAL A 94 -5.56 -9.46 7.99
CA VAL A 94 -4.22 -10.04 7.77
C VAL A 94 -3.39 -9.17 6.84
N ILE A 95 -3.94 -8.79 5.68
CA ILE A 95 -3.23 -7.92 4.71
C ILE A 95 -2.90 -6.57 5.35
N GLY A 96 -3.84 -5.97 6.08
CA GLY A 96 -3.65 -4.71 6.78
C GLY A 96 -2.59 -4.79 7.87
N ALA A 97 -2.62 -5.82 8.72
CA ALA A 97 -1.61 -6.06 9.73
C ALA A 97 -0.21 -6.20 9.13
N LEU A 98 -0.11 -6.85 7.96
CA LEU A 98 1.14 -7.09 7.29
C LEU A 98 1.70 -5.84 6.59
N LEU A 99 0.86 -5.15 5.81
CA LEU A 99 1.24 -3.99 5.01
C LEU A 99 1.31 -2.68 5.81
N MET A 100 0.47 -2.52 6.83
CA MET A 100 0.46 -1.31 7.68
C MET A 100 1.15 -1.52 9.02
N GLY A 101 1.28 -2.75 9.51
CA GLY A 101 1.94 -3.04 10.79
C GLY A 101 3.38 -3.54 10.59
N ALA A 102 3.51 -4.80 10.14
CA ALA A 102 4.79 -5.50 10.11
C ALA A 102 5.80 -4.85 9.14
N LEU A 103 5.39 -4.56 7.90
CA LEU A 103 6.28 -4.01 6.90
C LEU A 103 6.79 -2.60 7.29
N PRO A 104 5.94 -1.63 7.69
CA PRO A 104 6.40 -0.34 8.19
C PRO A 104 7.18 -0.43 9.51
N GLY A 105 6.82 -1.36 10.38
CA GLY A 105 7.55 -1.57 11.65
C GLY A 105 8.99 -2.00 11.40
N LEU A 106 9.20 -3.00 10.54
CA LEU A 106 10.54 -3.51 10.22
C LEU A 106 11.38 -2.50 9.44
N THR A 107 10.79 -1.82 8.44
CA THR A 107 11.53 -0.79 7.69
C THR A 107 11.87 0.41 8.55
N GLY A 108 10.96 0.84 9.42
CA GLY A 108 11.19 1.92 10.36
C GLY A 108 12.32 1.60 11.33
N LEU A 109 12.34 0.39 11.88
CA LEU A 109 13.39 -0.08 12.79
C LEU A 109 14.75 -0.11 12.09
N LEU A 110 14.78 -0.60 10.85
CA LEU A 110 15.99 -0.65 10.05
C LEU A 110 16.56 0.75 9.76
N VAL A 111 15.70 1.72 9.43
CA VAL A 111 16.12 3.12 9.21
C VAL A 111 16.61 3.74 10.52
N HIS A 112 15.91 3.51 11.63
CA HIS A 112 16.30 4.00 12.94
C HIS A 112 17.69 3.48 13.36
N ASP A 113 17.94 2.18 13.19
CA ASP A 113 19.25 1.58 13.51
C ASP A 113 20.35 2.05 12.56
N ALA A 114 20.04 2.25 11.28
CA ALA A 114 20.98 2.82 10.31
C ALA A 114 21.38 4.26 10.69
N LEU A 115 20.43 5.09 11.13
CA LEU A 115 20.69 6.47 11.54
C LEU A 115 21.48 6.55 12.85
N ARG A 116 21.33 5.57 13.75
CA ARG A 116 22.09 5.50 15.01
C ARG A 116 23.58 5.19 14.80
N GLY A 117 23.93 4.48 13.73
CA GLY A 117 25.30 4.04 13.46
C GLY A 117 26.35 5.17 13.33
N PRO A 118 26.15 6.18 12.46
CA PRO A 118 27.16 7.22 12.19
C PRO A 118 27.22 8.33 13.24
N LEU A 119 26.30 8.39 14.20
CA LEU A 119 26.25 9.47 15.18
C LEU A 119 27.27 9.25 16.32
N PRO A 120 28.08 10.27 16.69
CA PRO A 120 29.04 10.14 17.79
C PRO A 120 28.31 9.87 19.11
N PRO A 121 28.92 9.10 20.04
CA PRO A 121 28.28 8.64 21.28
C PRO A 121 28.03 9.75 22.33
N THR A 122 28.22 11.02 21.97
CA THR A 122 28.21 12.17 22.89
C THR A 122 26.84 12.83 23.08
N GLU A 123 25.85 12.53 22.26
CA GLU A 123 24.49 13.03 22.47
C GLU A 123 23.57 11.82 22.66
N GLU A 124 22.81 11.81 23.75
CA GLU A 124 21.69 10.88 23.93
C GLU A 124 20.77 11.01 22.71
N THR A 125 20.98 10.19 21.68
CA THR A 125 20.11 10.16 20.52
C THR A 125 18.79 9.62 21.03
N ALA A 126 17.89 10.53 21.42
CA ALA A 126 16.63 10.23 22.07
C ALA A 126 15.97 9.09 21.31
N ALA A 127 15.82 7.94 21.96
CA ALA A 127 15.24 6.77 21.33
C ALA A 127 13.87 7.19 20.78
N LEU A 128 13.72 7.13 19.46
CA LEU A 128 12.44 7.48 18.85
C LEU A 128 11.37 6.60 19.46
N THR A 129 10.27 7.20 19.89
CA THR A 129 9.10 6.45 20.36
C THR A 129 8.65 5.52 19.24
N TRP A 130 8.13 4.33 19.61
CA TRP A 130 7.70 3.32 18.65
C TRP A 130 6.77 3.86 17.55
N GLY A 131 5.82 4.73 17.90
CA GLY A 131 4.92 5.36 16.92
C GLY A 131 5.65 6.21 15.87
N LYS A 132 6.75 6.87 16.24
CA LYS A 132 7.58 7.65 15.31
C LYS A 132 8.38 6.75 14.38
N ILE A 133 8.95 5.66 14.91
CA ILE A 133 9.66 4.64 14.13
C ILE A 133 8.71 4.03 13.09
N TRP A 134 7.52 3.65 13.53
CA TRP A 134 6.49 3.10 12.65
C TRP A 134 6.07 4.09 11.54
N ALA A 135 5.84 5.36 11.90
CA ALA A 135 5.48 6.39 10.93
C ALA A 135 6.60 6.63 9.90
N LEU A 136 7.86 6.64 10.34
CA LEU A 136 9.03 6.75 9.48
C LEU A 136 9.07 5.60 8.46
N GLY A 137 8.90 4.37 8.93
CA GLY A 137 8.84 3.20 8.05
C GLY A 137 7.67 3.25 7.05
N LEU A 138 6.51 3.76 7.47
CA LEU A 138 5.35 3.93 6.59
C LEU A 138 5.61 4.95 5.47
N VAL A 139 6.29 6.05 5.79
CA VAL A 139 6.73 7.04 4.80
C VAL A 139 7.73 6.42 3.83
N CYS A 140 8.74 5.68 4.32
CA CYS A 140 9.72 5.01 3.48
C CYS A 140 9.09 3.98 2.53
N VAL A 141 8.19 3.13 3.03
CA VAL A 141 7.48 2.13 2.20
C VAL A 141 6.60 2.82 1.16
N LYS A 142 5.89 3.89 1.53
CA LYS A 142 5.09 4.68 0.57
C LYS A 142 5.95 5.34 -0.50
N LEU A 143 7.09 5.92 -0.11
CA LEU A 143 8.03 6.54 -1.04
C LEU A 143 8.59 5.50 -2.01
N TRP A 144 9.05 4.36 -1.50
CA TRP A 144 9.52 3.25 -2.31
C TRP A 144 8.46 2.78 -3.31
N ALA A 145 7.22 2.56 -2.86
CA ALA A 145 6.12 2.12 -3.73
C ALA A 145 5.86 3.14 -4.86
N ARG A 146 5.93 4.45 -4.55
CA ARG A 146 5.82 5.52 -5.56
C ARG A 146 6.99 5.51 -6.54
N CYS A 147 8.22 5.35 -6.06
CA CYS A 147 9.41 5.28 -6.91
C CYS A 147 9.37 4.08 -7.86
N VAL A 148 8.91 2.91 -7.39
CA VAL A 148 8.71 1.73 -8.23
C VAL A 148 7.64 2.01 -9.30
N LEU A 149 6.48 2.53 -8.91
CA LEU A 149 5.39 2.83 -9.85
C LEU A 149 5.76 3.92 -10.87
N ALA A 150 6.61 4.88 -10.48
CA ALA A 150 7.13 5.94 -11.36
C ALA A 150 8.20 5.45 -12.34
N GLY A 151 8.65 4.20 -12.23
CA GLY A 151 9.66 3.63 -13.13
C GLY A 151 11.11 3.90 -12.72
N ALA A 152 11.34 4.67 -11.64
CA ALA A 152 12.68 5.04 -11.19
C ALA A 152 13.47 3.81 -10.68
N VAL A 153 12.77 2.85 -10.06
CA VAL A 153 13.35 1.55 -9.70
C VAL A 153 12.95 0.54 -10.77
N ARG A 154 13.87 0.27 -11.71
CA ARG A 154 13.67 -0.72 -12.80
C ARG A 154 13.81 -2.16 -12.28
N HIS A 155 12.85 -2.58 -11.45
CA HIS A 155 12.53 -3.99 -11.29
C HIS A 155 11.18 -4.25 -11.95
N GLU A 156 11.21 -4.73 -13.19
CA GLU A 156 10.03 -4.92 -14.04
C GLU A 156 8.96 -5.79 -13.35
N ALA A 157 9.38 -6.80 -12.60
CA ALA A 157 8.50 -7.65 -11.81
C ALA A 157 7.73 -6.89 -10.70
N TRP A 158 8.37 -5.95 -10.00
CA TRP A 158 7.75 -5.21 -8.89
C TRP A 158 6.75 -4.16 -9.37
N GLN A 159 7.01 -3.54 -10.52
CA GLN A 159 6.08 -2.58 -11.12
C GLN A 159 4.76 -3.25 -11.51
N GLY A 160 4.82 -4.41 -12.18
CA GLY A 160 3.65 -5.20 -12.53
C GLY A 160 2.85 -5.64 -11.30
N ARG A 161 3.54 -6.12 -10.25
CA ARG A 161 2.91 -6.54 -8.99
C ARG A 161 2.17 -5.41 -8.28
N LEU A 162 2.78 -4.23 -8.17
CA LEU A 162 2.16 -3.06 -7.53
C LEU A 162 1.02 -2.47 -8.35
N ARG A 163 1.11 -2.46 -9.69
CA ARG A 163 0.01 -2.06 -10.56
C ARG A 163 -1.19 -2.99 -10.38
N ARG A 164 -0.96 -4.31 -10.42
CA ARG A 164 -2.00 -5.30 -10.17
C ARG A 164 -2.63 -5.15 -8.78
N LEU A 165 -1.83 -4.89 -7.75
CA LEU A 165 -2.36 -4.63 -6.40
C LEU A 165 -3.24 -3.37 -6.34
N ARG A 166 -2.85 -2.31 -7.07
CA ARG A 166 -3.62 -1.06 -7.16
C ARG A 166 -4.93 -1.26 -7.93
N ASP A 167 -4.90 -2.02 -9.02
CA ASP A 167 -6.03 -2.18 -9.94
C ASP A 167 -7.10 -3.15 -9.39
N ASN A 168 -6.69 -4.14 -8.57
CA ASN A 168 -7.61 -5.12 -7.95
C ASN A 168 -8.63 -4.52 -6.95
N GLY A 169 -8.43 -3.27 -6.49
CA GLY A 169 -9.37 -2.54 -5.62
C GLY A 169 -9.70 -3.26 -4.29
N PHE A 170 -10.70 -2.77 -3.55
CA PHE A 170 -11.07 -3.34 -2.23
C PHE A 170 -11.95 -4.60 -2.28
N ARG A 171 -12.62 -4.87 -3.41
CA ARG A 171 -13.52 -6.04 -3.55
C ARG A 171 -12.91 -7.19 -4.35
N GLY A 172 -11.86 -6.94 -5.14
CA GLY A 172 -11.23 -7.90 -6.04
C GLY A 172 -9.83 -8.37 -5.62
N VAL A 173 -9.44 -8.21 -4.34
CA VAL A 173 -8.09 -8.62 -3.91
C VAL A 173 -7.93 -10.13 -3.98
N ASP A 174 -7.04 -10.56 -4.86
CA ASP A 174 -6.46 -11.89 -4.84
C ASP A 174 -5.54 -12.01 -3.60
N PHE A 175 -6.09 -12.61 -2.54
CA PHE A 175 -5.42 -12.80 -1.26
C PHE A 175 -4.13 -13.63 -1.40
N LYS A 176 -4.16 -14.68 -2.22
CA LYS A 176 -3.01 -15.57 -2.41
C LYS A 176 -1.87 -14.81 -3.09
N PHE A 177 -2.19 -14.09 -4.17
CA PHE A 177 -1.23 -13.22 -4.85
C PHE A 177 -0.66 -12.16 -3.89
N THR A 178 -1.52 -11.49 -3.13
CA THR A 178 -1.11 -10.37 -2.27
C THR A 178 -0.17 -10.85 -1.15
N ILE A 179 -0.44 -11.99 -0.54
CA ILE A 179 0.43 -12.54 0.50
C ILE A 179 1.71 -13.12 -0.09
N LEU A 180 1.62 -14.03 -1.06
CA LEU A 180 2.77 -14.81 -1.52
C LEU A 180 3.67 -14.05 -2.48
N GLU A 181 3.11 -13.18 -3.32
CA GLU A 181 3.89 -12.48 -4.35
C GLU A 181 4.26 -11.06 -3.99
N VAL A 182 3.57 -10.46 -3.02
CA VAL A 182 3.83 -9.08 -2.58
C VAL A 182 4.35 -9.05 -1.14
N CYS A 183 3.54 -9.46 -0.16
CA CYS A 183 3.87 -9.22 1.24
C CYS A 183 5.04 -10.07 1.73
N PHE A 184 5.01 -11.38 1.49
CA PHE A 184 6.06 -12.30 1.91
C PHE A 184 7.43 -11.96 1.30
N PRO A 185 7.58 -11.74 -0.01
CA PRO A 185 8.88 -11.35 -0.57
C PRO A 185 9.35 -9.97 -0.09
N LEU A 186 8.44 -9.02 0.15
CA LEU A 186 8.80 -7.74 0.75
C LEU A 186 9.34 -7.90 2.17
N LEU A 187 8.66 -8.69 2.99
CA LEU A 187 9.08 -8.98 4.36
C LEU A 187 10.35 -9.80 4.42
N ASP A 188 10.52 -10.76 3.52
CA ASP A 188 11.73 -11.57 3.43
C ASP A 188 12.92 -10.68 3.07
N VAL A 189 12.80 -9.80 2.08
CA VAL A 189 13.85 -8.85 1.72
C VAL A 189 14.17 -7.93 2.91
N VAL A 190 13.19 -7.21 3.45
CA VAL A 190 13.41 -6.28 4.58
C VAL A 190 13.93 -7.03 5.82
N GLY A 191 13.41 -8.23 6.06
CA GLY A 191 13.79 -9.12 7.16
C GLY A 191 15.23 -9.58 7.03
N GLN A 192 15.70 -9.97 5.84
CA GLN A 192 17.11 -10.30 5.61
C GLN A 192 18.02 -9.10 5.86
N PHE A 193 17.64 -7.92 5.37
CA PHE A 193 18.38 -6.69 5.62
C PHE A 193 18.49 -6.33 7.11
N TYR A 194 17.49 -6.69 7.91
CA TYR A 194 17.51 -6.48 9.36
C TYR A 194 18.23 -7.62 10.12
N PHE A 195 17.95 -8.87 9.78
CA PHE A 195 18.39 -10.05 10.52
C PHE A 195 19.89 -10.31 10.39
N TRP A 196 20.44 -10.26 9.18
CA TRP A 196 21.86 -10.54 8.94
C TRP A 196 22.83 -9.65 9.72
N PRO A 197 22.68 -8.30 9.73
CA PRO A 197 23.57 -7.46 10.50
C PRO A 197 23.45 -7.74 12.00
N HIS A 198 22.24 -7.99 12.51
CA HIS A 198 22.01 -8.30 13.92
C HIS A 198 22.58 -9.66 14.34
N LEU A 199 22.48 -10.66 13.46
CA LEU A 199 23.07 -11.97 13.66
C LEU A 199 24.60 -11.86 13.75
N LEU A 200 25.23 -11.19 12.79
CA LEU A 200 26.67 -10.91 12.82
C LEU A 200 27.06 -10.14 14.10
N ASN A 201 26.21 -9.21 14.54
CA ASN A 201 26.45 -8.37 15.71
C ASN A 201 26.57 -9.18 17.00
N ARG A 202 25.72 -10.20 17.11
CA ARG A 202 25.58 -10.99 18.32
C ARG A 202 26.49 -12.21 18.34
N PHE A 203 26.84 -12.75 17.18
CA PHE A 203 27.60 -13.99 17.07
C PHE A 203 29.06 -13.78 16.62
N ALA A 204 29.30 -12.95 15.60
CA ALA A 204 30.65 -12.81 15.04
C ALA A 204 31.51 -11.80 15.82
N LEU A 205 30.98 -10.61 16.12
CA LEU A 205 31.77 -9.55 16.76
C LEU A 205 32.33 -9.91 18.15
N PRO A 206 31.60 -10.59 19.05
CA PRO A 206 32.15 -10.95 20.37
C PRO A 206 33.32 -11.93 20.30
N LEU A 207 33.46 -12.68 19.20
CA LEU A 207 34.59 -13.59 18.97
C LEU A 207 35.84 -12.85 18.46
N LEU A 208 35.66 -11.68 17.84
CA LEU A 208 36.71 -10.92 17.18
C LEU A 208 37.28 -9.80 18.06
N VAL A 209 36.48 -9.23 18.97
CA VAL A 209 36.84 -8.06 19.77
C VAL A 209 36.81 -8.39 21.26
N ALA A 210 37.99 -8.42 21.88
CA ALA A 210 38.13 -8.70 23.32
C ALA A 210 37.70 -7.52 24.21
N ASN A 211 37.82 -6.28 23.72
CA ASN A 211 37.51 -5.08 24.51
C ASN A 211 36.01 -4.73 24.44
N GLN A 212 35.36 -4.69 25.61
CA GLN A 212 33.92 -4.42 25.76
C GLN A 212 33.51 -2.99 25.39
N ARG A 213 34.43 -2.02 25.43
CA ARG A 213 34.13 -0.64 24.98
C ARG A 213 34.08 -0.57 23.47
N ASP A 214 35.11 -1.09 22.81
CA ASP A 214 35.23 -1.08 21.35
C ASP A 214 34.13 -1.95 20.71
N LEU A 215 33.82 -3.10 21.31
CA LEU A 215 32.73 -3.97 20.88
C LEU A 215 31.40 -3.20 20.83
N ARG A 216 31.04 -2.45 21.88
CA ARG A 216 29.77 -1.69 21.90
C ARG A 216 29.72 -0.57 20.86
N VAL A 217 30.85 0.06 20.56
CA VAL A 217 30.92 1.09 19.52
C VAL A 217 30.73 0.46 18.14
N ILE A 218 31.46 -0.62 17.85
CA ILE A 218 31.36 -1.34 16.58
C ILE A 218 29.94 -1.93 16.40
N GLN A 219 29.36 -2.47 17.47
CA GLN A 219 28.02 -3.06 17.42
C GLN A 219 26.91 -2.07 17.07
N LYS A 220 27.08 -0.79 17.45
CA LYS A 220 26.15 0.29 17.08
C LYS A 220 26.30 0.68 15.60
N GLY A 221 27.53 0.71 15.09
CA GLY A 221 27.82 1.09 13.70
C GLY A 221 27.56 -0.02 12.67
N MET A 222 27.54 -1.29 13.07
CA MET A 222 27.52 -2.39 12.12
C MET A 222 26.29 -2.46 11.20
N PRO A 223 25.05 -2.21 11.66
CA PRO A 223 23.89 -2.17 10.76
C PRO A 223 24.05 -1.13 9.64
N PHE A 224 24.59 0.05 9.95
CA PHE A 224 24.87 1.10 8.98
C PHE A 224 25.94 0.67 7.96
N VAL A 225 27.07 0.11 8.44
CA VAL A 225 28.15 -0.39 7.56
C VAL A 225 27.65 -1.50 6.65
N PHE A 226 26.85 -2.43 7.17
CA PHE A 226 26.26 -3.52 6.38
C PHE A 226 25.37 -2.99 5.25
N LEU A 227 24.49 -2.01 5.56
CA LEU A 227 23.63 -1.38 4.56
C LEU A 227 24.44 -0.63 3.51
N LEU A 228 25.50 0.07 3.90
CA LEU A 228 26.40 0.78 2.99
C LEU A 228 27.10 -0.21 2.03
N LEU A 229 27.69 -1.29 2.54
CA LEU A 229 28.34 -2.32 1.73
C LEU A 229 27.36 -2.95 0.74
N ARG A 230 26.14 -3.23 1.20
CA ARG A 230 25.08 -3.80 0.35
C ARG A 230 24.63 -2.82 -0.74
N ALA A 231 24.55 -1.53 -0.44
CA ALA A 231 24.26 -0.48 -1.41
C ALA A 231 25.38 -0.36 -2.46
N LEU A 232 26.64 -0.32 -2.03
CA LEU A 232 27.81 -0.28 -2.94
C LEU A 232 27.85 -1.52 -3.85
N TRP A 233 27.62 -2.71 -3.29
CA TRP A 233 27.52 -3.94 -4.07
C TRP A 233 26.41 -3.86 -5.14
N SER A 234 25.22 -3.38 -4.75
CA SER A 234 24.10 -3.24 -5.68
C SER A 234 24.39 -2.23 -6.80
N ALA A 235 25.05 -1.11 -6.48
CA ALA A 235 25.47 -0.11 -7.45
C ALA A 235 26.53 -0.66 -8.41
N ALA A 236 27.54 -1.39 -7.89
CA ALA A 236 28.56 -2.02 -8.72
C ALA A 236 27.94 -3.04 -9.70
N MET A 237 27.04 -3.90 -9.22
CA MET A 237 26.33 -4.85 -10.08
C MET A 237 25.45 -4.15 -11.12
N PHE A 238 24.80 -3.05 -10.76
CA PHE A 238 24.04 -2.24 -11.70
C PHE A 238 24.93 -1.68 -12.81
N VAL A 239 26.08 -1.10 -12.47
CA VAL A 239 27.04 -0.56 -13.44
C VAL A 239 27.55 -1.68 -14.36
N VAL A 240 27.95 -2.83 -13.80
CA VAL A 240 28.42 -3.99 -14.59
C VAL A 240 27.35 -4.46 -15.57
N ASN A 241 26.10 -4.58 -15.13
CA ASN A 241 25.01 -5.02 -15.99
C ASN A 241 24.69 -3.99 -17.08
N LYS A 242 24.83 -2.69 -16.80
CA LYS A 242 24.66 -1.64 -17.80
C LYS A 242 25.79 -1.62 -18.82
N MET A 243 27.03 -1.85 -18.39
CA MET A 243 28.18 -1.96 -19.29
C MET A 243 28.06 -3.17 -20.20
N LYS A 244 27.60 -4.32 -19.68
CA LYS A 244 27.31 -5.50 -20.52
C LYS A 244 26.21 -5.21 -21.55
N ALA A 245 25.08 -4.65 -21.12
CA ALA A 245 24.00 -4.33 -22.03
C ALA A 245 24.41 -3.30 -23.10
N LEU A 246 25.27 -2.35 -22.77
CA LEU A 246 25.81 -1.39 -23.74
C LEU A 246 26.80 -2.05 -24.70
N HIS A 247 27.65 -2.95 -24.18
CA HIS A 247 28.57 -3.72 -25.00
C HIS A 247 27.81 -4.60 -26.01
N ASP A 248 26.77 -5.29 -25.57
CA ASP A 248 25.92 -6.13 -26.42
C ASP A 248 25.21 -5.26 -27.48
N LEU A 249 24.70 -4.09 -27.11
CA LEU A 249 24.09 -3.14 -28.06
C LEU A 249 25.07 -2.68 -29.15
N ILE A 250 26.28 -2.26 -28.76
CA ILE A 250 27.31 -1.83 -29.72
C ILE A 250 27.70 -2.98 -30.65
N ARG A 251 27.83 -4.19 -30.10
CA ARG A 251 28.15 -5.38 -30.88
C ARG A 251 27.03 -5.70 -31.87
N ASP A 252 25.78 -5.71 -31.44
CA ASP A 252 24.64 -6.03 -32.30
C ASP A 252 24.47 -5.00 -33.43
N ASP A 253 24.75 -3.71 -33.14
CA ASP A 253 24.79 -2.63 -34.14
C ASP A 253 25.94 -2.81 -35.16
N GLU A 254 27.14 -3.24 -34.72
CA GLU A 254 28.30 -3.43 -35.60
C GLU A 254 28.17 -4.68 -36.50
N TYR A 255 27.59 -5.76 -35.98
CA TYR A 255 27.47 -7.04 -36.71
C TYR A 255 26.11 -7.22 -37.40
N LEU A 256 25.23 -6.21 -37.40
CA LEU A 256 23.86 -6.26 -37.94
C LEU A 256 23.10 -7.55 -37.56
N VAL A 257 23.33 -8.06 -36.35
CA VAL A 257 22.77 -9.35 -35.93
C VAL A 257 21.27 -9.16 -35.68
N GLY A 258 20.45 -9.56 -36.66
CA GLY A 258 18.99 -9.48 -36.59
C GLY A 258 18.32 -8.51 -37.58
N LEU A 259 19.08 -7.81 -38.43
CA LEU A 259 18.52 -7.13 -39.59
C LEU A 259 18.51 -8.10 -40.78
N GLU A 260 17.31 -8.37 -41.32
CA GLU A 260 17.17 -9.18 -42.54
C GLU A 260 17.87 -8.44 -43.68
N LEU A 261 18.93 -9.04 -44.23
CA LEU A 261 19.74 -8.45 -45.30
C LEU A 261 18.88 -8.34 -46.57
N GLU A 262 18.25 -7.18 -46.77
CA GLU A 262 17.43 -6.88 -47.96
C GLU A 262 18.25 -6.81 -49.27
N ASN A 263 19.55 -7.09 -49.22
CA ASN A 263 20.46 -7.12 -50.37
C ASN A 263 21.09 -8.50 -50.58
N MET A 264 20.26 -9.51 -50.88
CA MET A 264 20.73 -10.63 -51.69
C MET A 264 20.33 -10.32 -53.14
N PRO A 265 21.27 -10.21 -54.10
CA PRO A 265 20.91 -9.91 -55.48
C PRO A 265 19.99 -11.00 -56.01
N PRO A 266 18.96 -10.66 -56.80
CA PRO A 266 18.09 -11.66 -57.41
C PRO A 266 18.96 -12.58 -58.26
N GLN A 267 18.82 -13.89 -58.05
CA GLN A 267 19.42 -14.90 -58.89
C GLN A 267 19.03 -14.58 -60.34
N GLY A 268 20.01 -14.10 -61.10
CA GLY A 268 19.81 -13.64 -62.46
C GLY A 268 19.11 -14.71 -63.28
N HIS A 269 18.00 -14.32 -63.89
CA HIS A 269 17.51 -14.96 -65.11
C HIS A 269 18.67 -15.01 -66.10
N ALA A 270 19.24 -16.20 -66.29
CA ALA A 270 20.02 -16.49 -67.48
C ALA A 270 19.02 -16.82 -68.58
N ASP A 271 18.83 -15.84 -69.45
CA ASP A 271 17.94 -15.86 -70.60
C ASP A 271 18.12 -17.09 -71.49
N ASP A 272 16.97 -17.59 -71.89
CA ASP A 272 16.69 -18.35 -73.08
C ASP A 272 17.11 -17.53 -74.32
N ALA A 273 18.11 -18.00 -75.06
CA ALA A 273 18.41 -17.49 -76.40
C ALA A 273 19.13 -18.57 -77.24
N ARG A 274 18.36 -19.49 -77.82
CA ARG A 274 18.68 -20.08 -79.12
C ARG A 274 18.05 -19.24 -80.23
N PRO A 275 18.80 -18.92 -81.29
CA PRO A 275 18.22 -19.15 -82.61
C PRO A 275 19.20 -19.73 -83.64
N SER A 276 18.59 -20.48 -84.56
CA SER A 276 19.03 -21.02 -85.87
C SER A 276 20.23 -21.96 -85.90
#